data_AF-A0A951DMN4-F1
#
_entry.id   AF-A0A951DMN4-F1
#
_cell.length_a   1.000
_cell.length_b   1.000
_cell.length_c   1.000
_cell.angle_alpha   90.00
_cell.angle_beta   90.00
_cell.angle_gamma   90.00
#
_symmetry.space_group_name_H-M   'P 1'
#
loop_
_entity.id
_entity.type
_entity.pdbx_description
1 polymer ?
#
loop_
_entity_poly.entity_id
_entity_poly.type
_entity_poly.pdbx_seq_one_letter_code
_entity_poly.pdbx_strand_id
1 'polypeptide(L)' 'MSSKADPSFEAVLQELQTLVERLESGTLDLQQAVELFEHASQLADQCQTILDSAELRVTRIAAEAATPLSDATATDQ' A
#
# COMPACT_ATOMS: atom_id res chain seq x y z
N MET A 1 -14.14 16.25 5.58
CA MET A 1 -14.86 15.75 4.38
C MET A 1 -14.09 14.54 3.89
N SER A 2 -14.76 13.39 3.86
CA SER A 2 -14.18 12.07 3.66
C SER A 2 -13.25 12.05 2.44
N SER A 3 -11.97 11.77 2.70
CA SER A 3 -10.98 11.57 1.65
C SER A 3 -11.53 10.48 0.73
N LYS A 4 -11.81 10.87 -0.51
CA LYS A 4 -12.23 10.01 -1.60
C LYS A 4 -11.23 8.85 -1.61
N ALA A 5 -11.66 7.66 -1.14
CA ALA A 5 -10.85 6.47 -1.04
C ALA A 5 -10.02 6.37 -2.32
N ASP A 6 -8.70 6.38 -2.19
CA ASP A 6 -7.79 6.28 -3.32
C ASP A 6 -8.16 4.97 -4.01
N PRO A 7 -8.80 4.99 -5.18
CA PRO A 7 -9.48 3.83 -5.75
C PRO A 7 -8.50 2.72 -6.20
N SER A 8 -7.21 2.85 -5.88
CA SER A 8 -6.17 1.87 -6.18
C SER A 8 -5.98 0.86 -5.06
N PHE A 9 -5.79 1.28 -3.79
CA PHE A 9 -5.52 0.34 -2.70
C PHE A 9 -6.73 -0.54 -2.40
N GLU A 10 -7.89 0.08 -2.10
CA GLU A 10 -9.10 -0.67 -1.78
C GLU A 10 -9.55 -1.57 -2.92
N ALA A 11 -9.35 -1.15 -4.19
CA ALA A 11 -9.69 -1.98 -5.34
C ALA A 11 -8.78 -3.20 -5.47
N VAL A 12 -7.46 -3.01 -5.40
CA VAL A 12 -6.47 -4.11 -5.46
C VAL A 12 -6.71 -5.08 -4.28
N LEU A 13 -7.00 -4.56 -3.09
CA LEU A 13 -7.29 -5.37 -1.92
C LEU A 13 -8.59 -6.18 -2.08
N GLN A 14 -9.66 -5.58 -2.61
CA GLN A 14 -10.92 -6.28 -2.86
C GLN A 14 -10.75 -7.39 -3.92
N GLU A 15 -10.00 -7.11 -4.97
CA GLU A 15 -9.70 -8.12 -5.99
C GLU A 15 -8.90 -9.28 -5.40
N LEU A 16 -7.85 -8.99 -4.62
CA LEU A 16 -7.05 -10.00 -3.94
C LEU A 16 -7.91 -10.89 -3.02
N GLN A 17 -8.80 -10.29 -2.21
CA GLN A 17 -9.72 -11.03 -1.35
C GLN A 17 -10.60 -11.99 -2.16
N THR A 18 -11.13 -11.51 -3.30
CA THR A 18 -11.96 -12.34 -4.19
C THR A 18 -11.17 -13.54 -4.76
N LEU A 19 -9.89 -13.36 -5.11
CA LEU A 19 -9.07 -14.47 -5.60
C LEU A 19 -8.75 -15.48 -4.49
N VAL A 20 -8.47 -15.02 -3.27
CA VAL A 20 -8.24 -15.89 -2.11
C VAL A 20 -9.48 -16.70 -1.79
N GLU A 21 -10.67 -16.08 -1.74
CA GLU A 21 -11.93 -16.80 -1.53
C GLU A 21 -12.16 -17.89 -2.58
N ARG A 22 -11.81 -17.61 -3.84
CA ARG A 22 -11.89 -18.61 -4.92
C ARG A 22 -10.89 -19.74 -4.73
N LEU A 23 -9.65 -19.45 -4.33
CA LEU A 23 -8.62 -20.45 -4.03
C LEU A 23 -9.04 -21.36 -2.87
N GLU A 24 -9.64 -20.79 -1.83
CA GLU A 24 -10.12 -21.52 -0.65
C GLU A 24 -11.40 -22.34 -0.92
N SER A 25 -12.14 -22.05 -1.99
CA SER A 25 -13.36 -22.78 -2.35
C SER A 25 -13.13 -24.26 -2.67
N GLY A 26 -11.91 -24.64 -3.06
CA GLY A 26 -11.55 -26.03 -3.41
C GLY A 26 -12.24 -26.56 -4.67
N THR A 27 -12.88 -25.71 -5.48
CA THR A 27 -13.61 -26.10 -6.70
C THR A 27 -12.77 -26.00 -7.98
N LEU A 28 -11.55 -25.51 -7.87
CA LEU A 28 -10.65 -25.22 -8.99
C LEU A 28 -9.85 -26.46 -9.38
N ASP A 29 -9.60 -26.63 -10.67
CA ASP A 29 -8.57 -27.55 -11.11
C ASP A 29 -7.16 -27.01 -10.83
N LEU A 30 -6.15 -27.86 -11.00
CA LEU A 30 -4.76 -27.51 -10.70
C LEU A 30 -4.27 -26.31 -11.53
N GLN A 31 -4.65 -26.24 -12.80
CA GLN A 31 -4.16 -25.18 -13.69
C GLN A 31 -4.80 -23.84 -13.31
N GLN A 32 -6.11 -23.84 -13.05
CA GLN A 32 -6.84 -22.67 -12.56
C GLN A 32 -6.32 -22.19 -11.20
N ALA A 33 -5.99 -23.12 -10.30
CA ALA A 33 -5.43 -22.78 -9.00
C ALA A 33 -4.06 -22.09 -9.14
N VAL A 34 -3.21 -22.55 -10.05
CA VAL A 34 -1.91 -21.92 -10.35
C VAL A 34 -2.09 -20.52 -10.93
N GLU A 35 -2.97 -20.36 -11.93
CA GLU A 35 -3.24 -19.05 -12.55
C GLU A 35 -3.79 -18.03 -11.54
N LEU A 36 -4.71 -18.46 -10.66
CA LEU A 36 -5.25 -17.61 -9.61
C LEU A 36 -4.21 -17.24 -8.56
N PHE A 37 -3.32 -18.17 -8.20
CA PHE A 37 -2.24 -17.91 -7.26
C PHE A 37 -1.24 -16.88 -7.82
N GLU A 38 -0.84 -17.02 -9.08
CA GLU A 38 0.05 -16.05 -9.73
C GLU A 38 -0.55 -14.65 -9.74
N HIS A 39 -1.84 -14.54 -10.07
CA HIS A 39 -2.54 -13.26 -10.05
C HIS A 39 -2.67 -12.69 -8.63
N ALA A 40 -3.04 -13.52 -7.65
CA ALA A 40 -3.10 -13.11 -6.25
C ALA A 40 -1.74 -12.61 -5.74
N SER A 41 -0.64 -13.27 -6.11
CA SER A 41 0.71 -12.81 -5.76
C SER A 41 1.01 -11.42 -6.33
N GLN A 42 0.65 -11.16 -7.60
CA GLN A 42 0.86 -9.85 -8.23
C GLN A 42 0.03 -8.74 -7.57
N LEU A 43 -1.19 -9.04 -7.13
CA LEU A 43 -2.02 -8.08 -6.40
C LEU A 43 -1.46 -7.81 -5.00
N ALA A 44 -0.93 -8.84 -4.33
CA ALA A 44 -0.26 -8.67 -3.03
C ALA A 44 0.96 -7.74 -3.12
N ASP A 45 1.80 -7.91 -4.14
CA ASP A 45 2.95 -7.05 -4.40
C ASP A 45 2.53 -5.59 -4.69
N GLN A 46 1.43 -5.41 -5.42
CA GLN A 46 0.85 -4.09 -5.67
C GLN A 46 0.35 -3.43 -4.39
N CYS A 47 -0.36 -4.16 -3.53
CA CYS A 47 -0.77 -3.68 -2.21
C CYS A 47 0.43 -3.20 -1.38
N GLN A 48 1.49 -4.00 -1.31
CA GLN A 48 2.71 -3.63 -0.59
C GLN A 48 3.34 -2.36 -1.15
N THR A 49 3.45 -2.25 -2.48
CA THR A 49 4.00 -1.05 -3.14
C THR A 49 3.21 0.21 -2.78
N ILE A 50 1.88 0.11 -2.72
CA ILE A 50 1.02 1.25 -2.34
C ILE A 50 1.25 1.63 -0.88
N LEU A 51 1.32 0.64 0.02
CA LEU A 51 1.58 0.88 1.45
C LEU A 51 2.96 1.49 1.69
N ASP A 52 4.01 0.99 1.04
CA ASP A 52 5.37 1.53 1.13
C ASP A 52 5.43 3.00 0.70
N SER A 53 4.74 3.34 -0.41
CA SER A 53 4.63 4.72 -0.90
C SER A 53 3.90 5.62 0.09
N ALA A 54 2.82 5.13 0.70
CA ALA A 54 2.08 5.85 1.72
C ALA A 54 2.93 6.09 2.97
N GLU A 55 3.65 5.07 3.45
CA GLU A 55 4.56 5.16 4.60
C GLU A 55 5.69 6.16 4.36
N LEU A 56 6.33 6.12 3.19
CA LEU A 56 7.38 7.08 2.81
C LEU A 56 6.86 8.52 2.83
N ARG A 57 5.64 8.73 2.34
CA ARG A 57 5.02 10.06 2.32
C ARG A 57 4.69 10.55 3.73
N VAL A 58 4.15 9.69 4.59
CA VAL A 58 3.88 10.02 6.01
C VAL A 58 5.18 10.34 6.73
N THR A 59 6.21 9.53 6.55
CA THR A 59 7.53 9.72 7.16
C THR A 59 8.16 11.05 6.74
N ARG A 60 8.06 11.44 5.47
CA ARG A 60 8.54 12.74 4.98
C ARG A 60 7.81 13.90 5.64
N ILE A 61 6.48 13.86 5.67
CA ILE A 61 5.66 14.92 6.30
C ILE A 61 6.00 15.04 7.79
N ALA A 62 6.18 13.91 8.48
CA ALA A 62 6.57 13.90 9.89
C ALA A 62 7.97 14.51 10.10
N ALA A 63 8.95 14.20 9.23
CA ALA A 63 10.28 14.77 9.30
C ALA A 63 10.27 16.30 9.05
N GLU A 64 9.52 16.77 8.05
CA GLU A 64 9.37 18.21 7.76
C GLU A 64 8.68 18.95 8.93
N ALA A 65 7.66 18.34 9.54
CA ALA A 65 6.99 18.89 10.72
C ALA A 65 7.88 18.89 11.98
N ALA A 66 8.82 17.95 12.08
CA ALA A 66 9.75 17.80 13.20
C ALA A 66 10.98 18.69 13.10
N THR A 67 11.22 19.39 11.98
CA THR A 67 12.32 20.35 11.86
C THR A 67 12.15 21.43 12.94
N PRO A 68 12.98 21.46 13.99
CA PRO A 68 12.94 22.57 14.93
C PRO A 68 13.39 23.81 14.15
N LEU A 69 12.79 24.97 14.42
CA LEU A 69 13.44 26.24 14.14
C LEU A 69 14.77 26.26 14.89
N SER A 70 15.83 25.77 14.26
CA SER A 70 17.19 25.80 14.77
C SER A 70 18.12 26.13 13.62
N ASP A 71 17.94 27.32 13.05
CA ASP A 71 19.08 28.17 12.70
C ASP A 71 18.62 29.63 12.50
N ALA A 72 18.60 30.41 13.58
CA ALA A 72 18.62 31.88 13.51
C ALA A 72 19.16 32.49 14.82
N THR A 73 20.03 31.79 15.55
CA THR A 73 20.73 32.36 16.71
C THR A 73 22.19 31.94 16.73
N ALA A 74 23.03 32.60 15.93
CA ALA A 74 24.34 33.14 16.34
C ALA A 74 25.18 33.58 15.13
N THR A 75 26.01 34.61 15.35
CA THR A 75 27.01 35.26 14.47
C THR A 75 26.40 36.36 13.58
N ASP A 76 26.62 37.66 13.81
CA ASP A 76 27.81 38.39 14.26
C ASP A 76 27.41 39.81 14.73
N GLN A 77 27.74 40.17 15.99
CA GLN A 77 28.28 41.45 16.47
C GLN A 77 28.11 41.62 17.99
#